data_AF-A0A7K1EC43-F1
#
_entry.id   AF-A0A7K1EC43-F1
#
_cell.length_a   1.000
_cell.length_b   1.000
_cell.length_c   1.000
_cell.angle_alpha   90.00
_cell.angle_beta   90.00
_cell.angle_gamma   90.00
#
_symmetry.space_group_name_H-M   'P 1'
#
loop_
_entity.id
_entity.type
_entity.pdbx_description
1 polymer ?
#
loop_
_entity_poly.entity_id
_entity_poly.type
_entity_poly.pdbx_seq_one_letter_code
_entity_poly.pdbx_strand_id
1 'polypeptide(L)'
;MLTENSTGTASGSPSNSEAISPTRRIDRLTYAALAFVAYIPILLTSPGQVSADTKAYLLLDPSKLLSRAPYMWDAHINAGTVTHQNIGYLFPLGPWYWVFKTMGVPIWIAERLWFGTLLFLAGAGTLWLLRKLGLRGPGPAVAAFIYMLSPYALAYMGRTSVILTPWCALPWLIGLMISALRERTWRASVLFALIVTVMAGTNASSVIFVLLGPLLLAPFAVWITKEASLKEAFKALLRIAVATGPAQLWWLSGLYTQGKFGLPILQLTETVETVAQTSTAPEVLRGLGYWYFYGKDGLAGWTESGGLYTTSLVMLALTFTLPLFGLLGAVLTRWKYRAYFVSLIVVGLVFAIGT
;
A
#
# COMPACT_ATOMS: atom_id res chain seq x y z
N MET A 1 -7.92 -68.34 19.17
CA MET A 1 -8.53 -67.95 20.46
C MET A 1 -7.51 -67.04 21.15
N LEU A 2 -7.67 -65.72 21.02
CA LEU A 2 -8.40 -64.83 21.95
C LEU A 2 -7.48 -64.46 23.15
N THR A 3 -6.86 -63.26 23.13
CA THR A 3 -7.24 -62.01 23.88
C THR A 3 -6.85 -62.10 25.37
N GLU A 4 -6.34 -61.12 26.11
CA GLU A 4 -6.23 -59.65 26.01
C GLU A 4 -5.47 -59.12 27.27
N ASN A 5 -4.87 -57.93 27.20
CA ASN A 5 -4.83 -56.83 28.22
C ASN A 5 -4.27 -57.08 29.64
N SER A 6 -3.64 -56.15 30.37
CA SER A 6 -3.29 -54.72 30.22
C SER A 6 -2.45 -54.28 31.44
N THR A 7 -2.09 -52.98 31.47
CA THR A 7 -1.45 -52.15 32.53
C THR A 7 0.07 -52.04 32.40
N GLY A 8 0.66 -50.94 31.93
CA GLY A 8 0.20 -49.56 31.78
C GLY A 8 0.86 -48.66 32.83
N THR A 9 2.13 -48.31 32.63
CA THR A 9 2.81 -47.26 33.42
C THR A 9 3.09 -46.05 32.54
N ALA A 10 2.57 -44.92 33.00
CA ALA A 10 2.38 -43.66 32.31
C ALA A 10 3.65 -43.05 31.70
N SER A 11 3.52 -42.63 30.44
CA SER A 11 4.38 -41.67 29.79
C SER A 11 4.05 -40.25 30.29
N GLY A 12 4.91 -39.70 31.13
CA GLY A 12 4.92 -38.27 31.44
C GLY A 12 5.39 -37.48 30.21
N SER A 13 4.44 -36.93 29.47
CA SER A 13 4.68 -35.88 28.46
C SER A 13 5.21 -34.63 29.15
N PRO A 14 6.39 -34.09 28.80
CA PRO A 14 6.73 -32.73 29.19
C PRO A 14 5.86 -31.78 28.39
N SER A 15 4.98 -31.07 29.09
CA SER A 15 4.24 -29.92 28.57
C SER A 15 5.24 -28.88 28.05
N ASN A 16 5.50 -28.90 26.74
CA ASN A 16 6.20 -27.83 26.04
C ASN A 16 5.31 -26.58 26.06
N SER A 17 5.39 -25.80 27.13
CA SER A 17 5.09 -24.37 27.04
C SER A 17 6.14 -23.78 26.10
N GLU A 18 5.77 -23.53 24.84
CA GLU A 18 6.64 -22.89 23.85
C GLU A 18 7.15 -21.55 24.39
N ALA A 19 8.33 -21.54 25.00
CA ALA A 19 9.00 -20.31 25.39
C ALA A 19 9.23 -19.50 24.11
N ILE A 20 8.50 -18.39 23.96
CA ILE A 20 8.59 -17.52 22.80
C ILE A 20 10.04 -17.05 22.67
N SER A 21 10.69 -17.36 21.54
CA SER A 21 12.07 -16.94 21.31
C SER A 21 12.20 -15.41 21.49
N PRO A 22 13.31 -14.89 22.06
CA PRO A 22 13.47 -13.46 22.34
C PRO A 22 13.21 -12.57 21.12
N THR A 23 13.58 -13.06 19.93
CA THR A 23 13.34 -12.42 18.63
C THR A 23 11.84 -12.26 18.31
N ARG A 24 11.03 -13.29 18.54
CA ARG A 24 9.56 -13.23 18.32
C ARG A 24 8.89 -12.26 19.29
N ARG A 25 9.39 -12.15 20.52
CA ARG A 25 8.87 -11.19 21.52
C ARG A 25 9.12 -9.75 21.09
N ILE A 26 10.34 -9.43 20.63
CA ILE A 26 10.71 -8.09 20.13
C ILE A 26 9.86 -7.72 18.91
N ASP A 27 9.62 -8.66 17.99
CA ASP A 27 8.79 -8.40 16.81
C ASP A 27 7.33 -8.09 17.21
N ARG A 28 6.75 -8.84 18.14
CA ARG A 28 5.39 -8.56 18.66
C ARG A 28 5.30 -7.17 19.28
N LEU A 29 6.29 -6.78 20.09
CA LEU A 29 6.36 -5.43 20.67
C LEU A 29 6.50 -4.36 19.58
N THR A 30 7.26 -4.64 18.52
CA THR A 30 7.41 -3.70 17.40
C THR A 30 6.10 -3.54 16.64
N TYR A 31 5.36 -4.62 16.36
CA TYR A 31 4.03 -4.52 15.75
C TYR A 31 3.04 -3.77 16.65
N ALA A 32 3.08 -3.99 17.97
CA ALA A 32 2.25 -3.24 18.91
C ALA A 32 2.59 -1.74 18.91
N ALA A 33 3.88 -1.39 18.86
CA ALA A 33 4.32 0.00 18.77
C ALA A 33 3.91 0.65 17.43
N LEU A 34 4.03 -0.07 16.31
CA LEU A 34 3.54 0.39 15.01
C LEU A 34 2.03 0.64 15.06
N ALA A 35 1.26 -0.28 15.62
CA ALA A 35 -0.19 -0.12 15.78
C ALA A 35 -0.53 1.09 16.68
N PHE A 36 0.17 1.24 17.81
CA PHE A 36 -0.03 2.38 18.70
C PHE A 36 0.17 3.71 17.97
N VAL A 37 1.30 3.85 17.26
CA VAL A 37 1.63 5.08 16.51
C VAL A 37 0.69 5.30 15.32
N ALA A 38 0.22 4.23 14.67
CA ALA A 38 -0.69 4.33 13.54
C ALA A 38 -2.12 4.74 13.96
N TYR A 39 -2.62 4.23 15.08
CA TYR A 39 -4.03 4.44 15.47
C TYR A 39 -4.23 5.56 16.48
N ILE A 40 -3.41 5.63 17.54
CA ILE A 40 -3.69 6.50 18.69
C ILE A 40 -3.56 7.99 18.34
N PRO A 41 -2.45 8.48 17.76
CA PRO A 41 -2.35 9.89 17.38
C PRO A 41 -3.46 10.31 16.41
N ILE A 42 -3.76 9.48 15.40
CA ILE A 42 -4.78 9.78 14.39
C ILE A 42 -6.18 9.88 15.01
N LEU A 43 -6.53 9.00 15.95
CA LEU A 43 -7.82 9.05 16.66
C LEU A 43 -7.94 10.30 17.54
N LEU A 44 -6.83 10.84 18.02
CA LEU A 44 -6.78 12.05 18.85
C LEU A 44 -6.77 13.34 18.01
N THR A 45 -6.55 13.26 16.71
CA THR A 45 -6.53 14.42 15.81
C THR A 45 -7.95 14.92 15.52
N SER A 46 -8.24 16.15 15.95
CA SER A 46 -9.53 16.86 15.74
C SER A 46 -10.77 15.98 15.96
N PRO A 47 -11.00 15.47 17.18
CA PRO A 47 -12.11 14.57 17.46
C PRO A 47 -13.46 15.18 17.08
N GLY A 48 -14.33 14.38 16.46
CA GLY A 48 -15.64 14.83 15.99
C GLY A 48 -15.64 15.52 14.62
N GLN A 49 -14.46 15.81 14.04
CA GLN A 49 -14.34 16.41 12.71
C GLN A 49 -13.97 15.38 11.65
N VAL A 50 -14.63 15.50 10.49
CA VAL A 50 -14.44 14.64 9.32
C VAL A 50 -13.55 15.35 8.31
N SER A 51 -12.56 14.66 7.76
CA SER A 51 -11.70 15.19 6.70
C SER A 51 -12.40 15.15 5.34
N ALA A 52 -12.03 16.06 4.45
CA ALA A 52 -12.48 16.01 3.05
C ALA A 52 -11.66 14.96 2.28
N ASP A 53 -11.91 13.68 2.52
CA ASP A 53 -11.17 12.56 1.93
C ASP A 53 -11.91 11.86 0.77
N THR A 54 -11.17 11.52 -0.28
CA THR A 54 -11.49 10.69 -1.45
C THR A 54 -12.81 11.01 -2.18
N LYS A 55 -13.96 10.73 -1.56
CA LYS A 55 -15.30 11.10 -2.07
C LYS A 55 -16.24 11.38 -0.91
N ALA A 56 -16.83 12.58 -0.90
CA ALA A 56 -17.82 12.98 0.10
C ALA A 56 -19.01 12.00 0.19
N TYR A 57 -19.45 11.41 -0.92
CA TYR A 57 -20.55 10.45 -0.94
C TYR A 57 -20.30 9.20 -0.08
N LEU A 58 -19.04 8.77 0.09
CA LEU A 58 -18.69 7.66 1.00
C LEU A 58 -18.95 8.00 2.46
N LEU A 59 -18.76 9.27 2.82
CA LEU A 59 -18.87 9.76 4.18
C LEU A 59 -20.32 10.14 4.52
N LEU A 60 -21.09 10.58 3.52
CA LEU A 60 -22.50 10.94 3.67
C LEU A 60 -23.43 9.73 3.63
N ASP A 61 -23.35 8.91 2.58
CA ASP A 61 -24.19 7.71 2.45
C ASP A 61 -23.49 6.60 1.64
N PRO A 62 -22.65 5.78 2.31
CA PRO A 62 -21.93 4.69 1.65
C PRO A 62 -22.88 3.63 1.07
N SER A 63 -24.08 3.44 1.64
CA SER A 63 -25.07 2.49 1.13
C SER A 63 -25.59 2.91 -0.25
N LYS A 64 -25.90 4.19 -0.42
CA LYS A 64 -26.36 4.74 -1.70
C LYS A 64 -25.26 4.76 -2.75
N LEU A 65 -24.01 4.98 -2.34
CA LEU A 65 -22.88 4.88 -3.26
C LEU A 65 -22.66 3.42 -3.71
N LEU A 66 -22.68 2.47 -2.78
CA LEU A 66 -22.52 1.04 -3.08
C LEU A 66 -23.62 0.47 -3.96
N SER A 67 -24.87 0.94 -3.82
CA SER A 67 -25.95 0.48 -4.71
C SER A 67 -25.81 0.96 -6.16
N ARG A 68 -25.01 2.01 -6.39
CA ARG A 68 -24.76 2.58 -7.73
C ARG A 68 -23.43 2.17 -8.32
N ALA A 69 -22.43 1.91 -7.50
CA ALA A 69 -21.07 1.58 -7.93
C ALA A 69 -20.93 0.39 -8.91
N PRO A 70 -21.80 -0.66 -8.91
CA PRO A 70 -21.76 -1.72 -9.92
C PRO A 70 -22.17 -1.28 -11.32
N TYR A 71 -22.88 -0.15 -11.43
CA TYR A 71 -23.44 0.32 -12.69
C TYR A 71 -22.54 1.40 -13.29
N MET A 72 -22.13 1.18 -14.54
CA MET A 72 -21.30 2.16 -15.25
C MET A 72 -22.11 3.37 -15.72
N TRP A 73 -23.42 3.25 -15.94
CA TRP A 73 -24.30 4.36 -16.28
C TRP A 73 -24.99 4.91 -15.02
N ASP A 74 -24.87 6.22 -14.77
CA ASP A 74 -25.62 6.91 -13.72
C ASP A 74 -26.55 7.97 -14.32
N ALA A 75 -27.85 7.69 -14.26
CA ALA A 75 -28.91 8.59 -14.72
C ALA A 75 -29.11 9.82 -13.83
N HIS A 76 -28.56 9.84 -12.62
CA HIS A 76 -28.80 10.89 -11.62
C HIS A 76 -27.82 12.06 -11.72
N ILE A 77 -26.82 11.98 -12.62
CA ILE A 77 -25.78 12.99 -12.79
C ILE A 77 -25.86 13.51 -14.23
N ASN A 78 -25.97 14.83 -14.40
CA ASN A 78 -25.90 15.52 -15.69
C ASN A 78 -26.78 14.91 -16.80
N ALA A 79 -28.03 14.56 -16.46
CA ALA A 79 -28.99 13.89 -17.36
C ALA A 79 -28.58 12.49 -17.87
N GLY A 80 -27.56 11.88 -17.27
CA GLY A 80 -27.02 10.57 -17.63
C GLY A 80 -25.57 10.64 -18.04
N THR A 81 -24.70 9.90 -17.35
CA THR A 81 -23.28 9.83 -17.70
C THR A 81 -22.66 8.48 -17.37
N VAL A 82 -21.60 8.13 -18.07
CA VAL A 82 -20.74 7.01 -17.69
C VAL A 82 -19.89 7.44 -16.50
N THR A 83 -20.00 6.71 -15.41
CA THR A 83 -19.38 7.08 -14.15
C THR A 83 -17.86 7.00 -14.21
N HIS A 84 -17.21 7.94 -13.52
CA HIS A 84 -15.78 7.98 -13.35
C HIS A 84 -15.37 7.44 -11.99
N GLN A 85 -14.45 6.46 -11.99
CA GLN A 85 -13.86 5.80 -10.81
C GLN A 85 -14.85 5.11 -9.87
N ASN A 86 -16.15 5.15 -10.16
CA ASN A 86 -17.17 4.77 -9.18
C ASN A 86 -17.12 3.28 -8.82
N ILE A 87 -16.83 2.44 -9.82
CA ILE A 87 -16.64 1.01 -9.63
C ILE A 87 -15.57 0.72 -8.57
N GLY A 88 -14.49 1.51 -8.52
CA GLY A 88 -13.38 1.32 -7.59
C GLY A 88 -13.74 1.40 -6.13
N TYR A 89 -14.90 1.96 -5.78
CA TYR A 89 -15.37 2.03 -4.40
C TYR A 89 -16.15 0.79 -3.97
N LEU A 90 -16.48 -0.14 -4.86
CA LEU A 90 -17.11 -1.41 -4.50
C LEU A 90 -16.28 -2.21 -3.50
N PHE A 91 -14.96 -2.11 -3.59
CA PHE A 91 -14.06 -2.77 -2.68
C PHE A 91 -12.69 -2.10 -2.69
N PRO A 92 -12.03 -1.90 -1.53
CA PRO A 92 -12.50 -2.19 -0.17
C PRO A 92 -13.16 -0.99 0.52
N LEU A 93 -13.04 0.22 -0.04
CA LEU A 93 -13.36 1.46 0.68
C LEU A 93 -14.85 1.65 0.96
N GLY A 94 -15.72 1.36 -0.01
CA GLY A 94 -17.17 1.42 0.20
C GLY A 94 -17.64 0.46 1.30
N PRO A 95 -17.27 -0.84 1.24
CA PRO A 95 -17.59 -1.79 2.30
C PRO A 95 -17.07 -1.37 3.68
N TRP A 96 -15.87 -0.78 3.76
CA TRP A 96 -15.34 -0.24 5.02
C TRP A 96 -16.32 0.73 5.67
N TYR A 97 -16.69 1.81 4.98
CA TYR A 97 -17.60 2.81 5.53
C TYR A 97 -19.02 2.27 5.75
N TRP A 98 -19.48 1.37 4.89
CA TRP A 98 -20.78 0.71 5.07
C TRP A 98 -20.83 -0.12 6.35
N VAL A 99 -19.78 -0.91 6.64
CA VAL A 99 -19.67 -1.73 7.86
C VAL A 99 -19.67 -0.85 9.12
N PHE A 100 -18.93 0.25 9.15
CA PHE A 100 -18.95 1.17 10.30
C PHE A 100 -20.29 1.89 10.45
N LYS A 101 -20.93 2.28 9.34
CA LYS A 101 -22.28 2.87 9.35
C LYS A 101 -23.31 1.90 9.94
N THR A 102 -23.29 0.63 9.56
CA THR A 102 -24.25 -0.36 10.10
C THR A 102 -24.03 -0.69 11.57
N MET A 103 -22.79 -0.56 12.06
CA MET A 103 -22.47 -0.63 13.49
C MET A 103 -22.81 0.65 14.28
N GLY A 104 -23.27 1.72 13.62
CA GLY A 104 -23.56 3.00 14.27
C GLY A 104 -22.32 3.75 14.77
N VAL A 105 -21.13 3.40 14.24
CA VAL A 105 -19.88 4.08 14.62
C VAL A 105 -19.84 5.47 13.98
N PRO A 106 -19.51 6.54 14.73
CA PRO A 106 -19.35 7.87 14.17
C PRO A 106 -18.39 7.89 12.98
N ILE A 107 -18.79 8.56 11.89
CA ILE A 107 -18.07 8.53 10.62
C ILE A 107 -16.61 9.02 10.74
N TRP A 108 -16.34 10.01 11.59
CA TRP A 108 -14.99 10.48 11.84
C TRP A 108 -14.10 9.38 12.44
N ILE A 109 -14.63 8.50 13.31
CA ILE A 109 -13.88 7.36 13.86
C ILE A 109 -13.58 6.35 12.74
N ALA A 110 -14.57 6.03 11.91
CA ALA A 110 -14.38 5.11 10.78
C ALA A 110 -13.29 5.61 9.81
N GLU A 111 -13.25 6.92 9.56
CA GLU A 111 -12.21 7.58 8.77
C GLU A 111 -10.82 7.50 9.45
N ARG A 112 -10.71 7.82 10.74
CA ARG A 112 -9.45 7.72 11.49
C ARG A 112 -8.92 6.29 11.55
N LEU A 113 -9.81 5.30 11.72
CA LEU A 113 -9.44 3.89 11.67
C LEU A 113 -8.97 3.46 10.27
N TRP A 114 -9.53 4.04 9.20
CA TRP A 114 -9.05 3.80 7.84
C TRP A 114 -7.62 4.31 7.67
N PHE A 115 -7.35 5.56 8.06
CA PHE A 115 -6.01 6.15 8.00
C PHE A 115 -5.00 5.36 8.85
N GLY A 116 -5.35 5.01 10.08
CA GLY A 116 -4.50 4.20 10.95
C GLY A 116 -4.23 2.81 10.36
N THR A 117 -5.20 2.21 9.67
CA THR A 117 -5.01 0.92 8.99
C THR A 117 -4.04 1.03 7.83
N LEU A 118 -4.12 2.08 7.02
CA LEU A 118 -3.14 2.31 5.94
C LEU A 118 -1.71 2.46 6.50
N LEU A 119 -1.52 3.31 7.52
CA LEU A 119 -0.22 3.48 8.15
C LEU A 119 0.31 2.17 8.74
N PHE A 120 -0.54 1.47 9.50
CA PHE A 120 -0.16 0.20 10.11
C PHE A 120 0.26 -0.83 9.05
N LEU A 121 -0.51 -0.96 7.96
CA LEU A 121 -0.18 -1.90 6.88
C LEU A 121 1.14 -1.57 6.20
N ALA A 122 1.44 -0.27 5.99
CA ALA A 122 2.72 0.15 5.42
C ALA A 122 3.91 -0.20 6.33
N GLY A 123 3.80 0.11 7.63
CA GLY A 123 4.84 -0.21 8.61
C GLY A 123 5.00 -1.71 8.84
N ALA A 124 3.90 -2.41 9.12
CA ALA A 124 3.88 -3.85 9.38
C ALA A 124 4.37 -4.65 8.16
N GLY A 125 3.96 -4.26 6.95
CA GLY A 125 4.43 -4.87 5.71
C GLY A 125 5.93 -4.71 5.51
N THR A 126 6.47 -3.53 5.81
CA THR A 126 7.90 -3.25 5.74
C THR A 126 8.69 -4.09 6.73
N LEU A 127 8.23 -4.14 8.00
CA LEU A 127 8.87 -4.99 9.01
C LEU A 127 8.86 -6.46 8.58
N TRP A 128 7.71 -6.95 8.13
CA TRP A 128 7.56 -8.33 7.67
C TRP A 128 8.48 -8.64 6.49
N LEU A 129 8.54 -7.77 5.48
CA LEU A 129 9.43 -7.90 4.32
C LEU A 129 10.90 -7.99 4.75
N LEU A 130 11.35 -7.07 5.60
CA LEU A 130 12.76 -7.01 6.01
C LEU A 130 13.14 -8.23 6.87
N ARG A 131 12.24 -8.69 7.74
CA ARG A 131 12.43 -9.96 8.47
C ARG A 131 12.52 -11.15 7.52
N LYS A 132 11.72 -11.18 6.47
CA LYS A 132 11.73 -12.23 5.44
C LYS A 132 13.01 -12.25 4.60
N LEU A 133 13.62 -11.08 4.42
CA LEU A 133 14.94 -10.95 3.81
C LEU A 133 16.09 -11.31 4.78
N GLY A 134 15.77 -11.69 6.02
CA GLY A 134 16.71 -12.17 7.02
C GLY A 134 17.33 -11.08 7.89
N LEU A 135 16.85 -9.83 7.83
CA LEU A 135 17.43 -8.75 8.62
C LEU A 135 17.03 -8.87 10.09
N ARG A 136 18.04 -8.74 10.96
CA ARG A 136 17.90 -8.82 12.42
C ARG A 136 18.29 -7.50 13.07
N GLY A 137 18.00 -7.36 14.36
CA GLY A 137 18.26 -6.14 15.13
C GLY A 137 17.19 -5.05 14.94
N PRO A 138 17.49 -3.80 15.32
CA PRO A 138 16.54 -2.69 15.33
C PRO A 138 16.31 -2.05 13.95
N GLY A 139 17.23 -2.24 13.00
CA GLY A 139 17.16 -1.63 11.66
C GLY A 139 15.82 -1.84 10.93
N PRO A 140 15.27 -3.08 10.88
CA PRO A 140 13.95 -3.33 10.31
C PRO A 140 12.80 -2.58 10.97
N ALA A 141 12.86 -2.38 12.29
CA ALA A 141 11.86 -1.61 13.01
C ALA A 141 11.94 -0.12 12.63
N VAL A 142 13.16 0.43 12.61
CA VAL A 142 13.41 1.82 12.20
C VAL A 142 12.91 2.06 10.76
N ALA A 143 13.26 1.16 9.83
CA ALA A 143 12.80 1.25 8.45
C ALA A 143 11.27 1.15 8.33
N ALA A 144 10.61 0.32 9.15
CA ALA A 144 9.15 0.23 9.20
C ALA A 144 8.49 1.53 9.67
N PHE A 145 9.00 2.17 10.72
CA PHE A 145 8.52 3.47 11.18
C PHE A 145 8.75 4.57 10.14
N ILE A 146 9.93 4.59 9.52
CA ILE A 146 10.29 5.55 8.47
C ILE A 146 9.37 5.41 7.26
N TYR A 147 9.12 4.18 6.80
CA TYR A 147 8.19 3.96 5.69
C TYR A 147 6.79 4.38 6.09
N MET A 148 6.27 3.89 7.21
CA MET A 148 4.95 4.24 7.74
C MET A 148 4.71 5.76 7.83
N LEU A 149 5.68 6.52 8.33
CA LEU A 149 5.57 7.95 8.59
C LEU A 149 6.24 8.82 7.52
N SER A 150 6.50 8.25 6.34
CA SER A 150 7.12 8.96 5.22
C SER A 150 6.29 10.19 4.82
N PRO A 151 6.93 11.31 4.40
CA PRO A 151 6.22 12.48 3.87
C PRO A 151 5.23 12.14 2.74
N TYR A 152 5.48 11.05 2.00
CA TYR A 152 4.59 10.57 0.96
C TYR A 152 3.17 10.31 1.48
N ALA A 153 3.01 9.74 2.67
CA ALA A 153 1.69 9.48 3.24
C ALA A 153 0.91 10.79 3.47
N LEU A 154 1.61 11.87 3.84
CA LEU A 154 1.01 13.19 4.10
C LEU A 154 0.51 13.87 2.83
N ALA A 155 1.08 13.54 1.67
CA ALA A 155 0.65 14.13 0.39
C ALA A 155 -0.75 13.67 -0.04
N TYR A 156 -1.26 12.56 0.51
CA TYR A 156 -2.53 11.96 0.13
C TYR A 156 -3.51 11.80 1.30
N MET A 157 -3.02 11.68 2.52
CA MET A 157 -3.88 11.50 3.70
C MET A 157 -4.72 12.76 3.96
N GLY A 158 -6.00 12.56 4.27
CA GLY A 158 -6.94 13.66 4.49
C GLY A 158 -7.40 14.37 3.21
N ARG A 159 -7.03 13.85 2.02
CA ARG A 159 -7.45 14.34 0.72
C ARG A 159 -7.92 13.23 -0.22
N THR A 160 -7.06 12.24 -0.47
CA THR A 160 -7.34 11.10 -1.35
C THR A 160 -6.64 9.84 -0.83
N SER A 161 -6.97 9.46 0.40
CA SER A 161 -6.29 8.36 1.10
C SER A 161 -6.34 7.02 0.36
N VAL A 162 -7.36 6.77 -0.47
CA VAL A 162 -7.48 5.52 -1.22
C VAL A 162 -6.32 5.29 -2.18
N ILE A 163 -5.64 6.34 -2.65
CA ILE A 163 -4.48 6.21 -3.53
C ILE A 163 -3.23 5.71 -2.77
N LEU A 164 -3.24 5.71 -1.43
CA LEU A 164 -2.18 5.13 -0.62
C LEU A 164 -2.26 3.60 -0.52
N THR A 165 -3.36 2.95 -0.91
CA THR A 165 -3.48 1.49 -0.79
C THR A 165 -2.37 0.73 -1.52
N PRO A 166 -1.92 1.11 -2.74
CA PRO A 166 -0.85 0.40 -3.42
C PRO A 166 0.51 0.65 -2.76
N TRP A 167 0.73 1.86 -2.24
CA TRP A 167 1.92 2.19 -1.45
C TRP A 167 2.00 1.31 -0.19
N CYS A 168 0.89 1.17 0.55
CA CYS A 168 0.83 0.28 1.71
C CYS A 168 1.07 -1.19 1.35
N ALA A 169 0.63 -1.61 0.17
CA ALA A 169 0.72 -2.99 -0.31
C ALA A 169 2.11 -3.37 -0.83
N LEU A 170 2.92 -2.41 -1.30
CA LEU A 170 4.20 -2.67 -1.95
C LEU A 170 5.12 -3.62 -1.14
N PRO A 171 5.36 -3.40 0.17
CA PRO A 171 6.22 -4.30 0.94
C PRO A 171 5.68 -5.74 1.02
N TRP A 172 4.35 -5.88 1.13
CA TRP A 172 3.68 -7.18 1.18
C TRP A 172 3.81 -7.93 -0.15
N LEU A 173 3.61 -7.23 -1.27
CA LEU A 173 3.70 -7.81 -2.60
C LEU A 173 5.13 -8.28 -2.91
N ILE A 174 6.15 -7.47 -2.57
CA ILE A 174 7.56 -7.87 -2.70
C ILE A 174 7.83 -9.11 -1.85
N GLY A 175 7.38 -9.11 -0.58
CA GLY A 175 7.61 -10.25 0.29
C GLY A 175 6.86 -11.51 -0.17
N LEU A 176 5.65 -11.39 -0.72
CA LEU A 176 4.93 -12.52 -1.30
C LEU A 176 5.58 -13.03 -2.57
N MET A 177 6.19 -12.17 -3.38
CA MET A 177 7.01 -12.60 -4.51
C MET A 177 8.23 -13.42 -4.05
N ILE A 178 8.89 -13.02 -2.96
CA ILE A 178 9.95 -13.83 -2.32
C ILE A 178 9.41 -15.23 -1.95
N SER A 179 8.22 -15.31 -1.33
CA SER A 179 7.60 -16.61 -1.02
C SER A 179 7.25 -17.41 -2.26
N ALA A 180 6.70 -16.79 -3.29
CA ALA A 180 6.31 -17.46 -4.53
C ALA A 180 7.51 -18.11 -5.23
N LEU A 181 8.68 -17.46 -5.18
CA LEU A 181 9.96 -17.96 -5.69
C LEU A 181 10.54 -19.07 -4.81
N ARG A 182 10.52 -18.92 -3.48
CA ARG A 182 11.17 -19.86 -2.54
C ARG A 182 10.33 -21.09 -2.20
N GLU A 183 9.09 -20.88 -1.81
CA GLU A 183 8.19 -21.93 -1.30
C GLU A 183 7.53 -22.73 -2.42
N ARG A 184 7.38 -22.13 -3.60
CA ARG A 184 6.84 -22.80 -4.81
C ARG A 184 5.42 -23.37 -4.62
N THR A 185 4.65 -22.82 -3.70
CA THR A 185 3.24 -23.14 -3.45
C THR A 185 2.29 -22.09 -4.04
N TRP A 186 1.02 -22.46 -4.25
CA TRP A 186 -0.02 -21.51 -4.70
C TRP A 186 -0.40 -20.47 -3.64
N ARG A 187 -0.14 -20.75 -2.36
CA ARG A 187 -0.54 -19.87 -1.24
C ARG A 187 -0.03 -18.44 -1.42
N ALA A 188 1.25 -18.28 -1.76
CA ALA A 188 1.82 -16.96 -1.96
C ALA A 188 1.21 -16.22 -3.17
N SER A 189 0.96 -16.95 -4.26
CA SER A 189 0.33 -16.40 -5.47
C SER A 189 -1.13 -15.98 -5.23
N VAL A 190 -1.89 -16.75 -4.45
CA VAL A 190 -3.27 -16.41 -4.08
C VAL A 190 -3.30 -15.21 -3.14
N LEU A 191 -2.45 -15.19 -2.11
CA LEU A 191 -2.35 -14.02 -1.22
C LEU A 191 -1.91 -12.77 -1.98
N PHE A 192 -1.01 -12.91 -2.97
CA PHE A 192 -0.59 -11.81 -3.83
C PHE A 192 -1.80 -11.27 -4.60
N ALA A 193 -2.57 -12.14 -5.25
CA ALA A 193 -3.79 -11.77 -5.97
C ALA A 193 -4.80 -11.05 -5.06
N LEU A 194 -5.01 -11.54 -3.84
CA LEU A 194 -5.92 -10.93 -2.87
C LEU A 194 -5.46 -9.51 -2.48
N ILE A 195 -4.17 -9.31 -2.23
CA ILE A 195 -3.64 -7.96 -1.92
C ILE A 195 -3.83 -7.04 -3.11
N VAL A 196 -3.59 -7.51 -4.34
CA VAL A 196 -3.85 -6.72 -5.55
C VAL A 196 -5.34 -6.35 -5.64
N THR A 197 -6.25 -7.29 -5.38
CA THR A 197 -7.70 -7.02 -5.36
C THR A 197 -8.09 -5.99 -4.29
N VAL A 198 -7.47 -6.01 -3.10
CA VAL A 198 -7.73 -5.05 -2.02
C VAL A 198 -7.17 -3.66 -2.33
N MET A 199 -6.02 -3.57 -2.98
CA MET A 199 -5.41 -2.25 -3.25
C MET A 199 -5.91 -1.60 -4.54
N ALA A 200 -6.46 -2.36 -5.49
CA ALA A 200 -6.81 -1.89 -6.82
C ALA A 200 -8.21 -1.25 -6.90
N GLY A 201 -8.62 -0.87 -8.11
CA GLY A 201 -9.99 -0.47 -8.44
C GLY A 201 -10.20 1.04 -8.57
N THR A 202 -9.50 1.86 -7.78
CA THR A 202 -9.65 3.33 -7.82
C THR A 202 -8.63 4.03 -8.71
N ASN A 203 -7.40 3.51 -8.80
CA ASN A 203 -6.33 4.09 -9.61
C ASN A 203 -5.50 2.99 -10.31
N ALA A 204 -5.75 2.77 -11.60
CA ALA A 204 -5.06 1.73 -12.38
C ALA A 204 -3.55 1.98 -12.53
N SER A 205 -3.13 3.24 -12.73
CA SER A 205 -1.73 3.60 -12.91
C SER A 205 -0.88 3.24 -11.68
N SER A 206 -1.37 3.54 -10.48
CA SER A 206 -0.71 3.20 -9.22
C SER A 206 -0.56 1.69 -9.03
N VAL A 207 -1.55 0.88 -9.46
CA VAL A 207 -1.46 -0.58 -9.43
C VAL A 207 -0.34 -1.06 -10.34
N ILE A 208 -0.28 -0.55 -11.57
CA ILE A 208 0.77 -0.90 -12.54
C ILE A 208 2.16 -0.57 -11.98
N PHE A 209 2.35 0.66 -11.47
CA PHE A 209 3.65 1.10 -10.97
C PHE A 209 4.08 0.35 -9.71
N VAL A 210 3.17 0.04 -8.79
CA VAL A 210 3.49 -0.74 -7.59
C VAL A 210 3.87 -2.17 -7.95
N LEU A 211 3.26 -2.77 -8.98
CA LEU A 211 3.62 -4.12 -9.43
C LEU A 211 5.02 -4.20 -10.05
N LEU A 212 5.61 -3.09 -10.50
CA LEU A 212 7.01 -3.09 -10.94
C LEU A 212 7.96 -3.55 -9.83
N GLY A 213 7.68 -3.21 -8.57
CA GLY A 213 8.48 -3.62 -7.43
C GLY A 213 8.69 -5.14 -7.33
N PRO A 214 7.64 -5.95 -7.11
CA PRO A 214 7.76 -7.40 -7.08
C PRO A 214 8.18 -7.99 -8.44
N LEU A 215 7.78 -7.41 -9.57
CA LEU A 215 8.16 -7.93 -10.90
C LEU A 215 9.67 -7.81 -11.15
N LEU A 216 10.30 -6.71 -10.73
CA LEU A 216 11.76 -6.51 -10.78
C LEU A 216 12.52 -7.51 -9.91
N LEU A 217 11.86 -8.12 -8.92
CA LEU A 217 12.51 -9.09 -8.05
C LEU A 217 12.80 -10.41 -8.77
N ALA A 218 11.97 -10.84 -9.73
CA ALA A 218 12.23 -12.05 -10.52
C ALA A 218 13.57 -12.02 -11.27
N PRO A 219 13.84 -11.02 -12.13
CA PRO A 219 15.12 -10.92 -12.84
C PRO A 219 16.29 -10.72 -11.86
N PHE A 220 16.10 -9.98 -10.77
CA PHE A 220 17.11 -9.84 -9.71
C PHE A 220 17.41 -11.18 -9.01
N ALA A 221 16.39 -12.00 -8.77
CA ALA A 221 16.51 -13.33 -8.18
C ALA A 221 17.32 -14.29 -9.07
N VAL A 222 17.12 -14.19 -10.39
CA VAL A 222 17.74 -15.09 -11.37
C VAL A 222 19.16 -14.67 -11.74
N TRP A 223 19.39 -13.38 -11.99
CA TRP A 223 20.65 -12.92 -12.58
C TRP A 223 21.64 -12.38 -11.56
N ILE A 224 21.17 -11.79 -10.46
CA ILE A 224 22.04 -11.13 -9.47
C ILE A 224 22.25 -12.03 -8.25
N THR A 225 21.17 -12.39 -7.55
CA THR A 225 21.27 -13.16 -6.31
C THR A 225 21.45 -14.66 -6.51
N LYS A 226 21.16 -15.15 -7.73
CA LYS A 226 21.19 -16.57 -8.13
C LYS A 226 20.36 -17.46 -7.21
N GLU A 227 19.27 -16.94 -6.64
CA GLU A 227 18.38 -17.67 -5.72
C GLU A 227 17.30 -18.48 -6.45
N ALA A 228 17.08 -18.23 -7.74
CA ALA A 228 16.11 -18.94 -8.54
C ALA A 228 16.66 -19.17 -9.96
N SER A 229 16.28 -20.30 -10.57
CA SER A 229 16.47 -20.52 -12.00
C SER A 229 15.42 -19.77 -12.84
N LEU A 230 15.70 -19.54 -14.13
CA LEU A 230 14.74 -18.96 -15.08
C LEU A 230 13.40 -19.71 -15.09
N LYS A 231 13.45 -21.05 -15.04
CA LYS A 231 12.26 -21.90 -15.03
C LYS A 231 11.42 -21.71 -13.76
N GLU A 232 12.06 -21.54 -12.61
CA GLU A 232 11.35 -21.32 -11.34
C GLU A 232 10.74 -19.92 -11.26
N ALA A 233 11.47 -18.90 -11.73
CA ALA A 233 10.95 -17.54 -11.83
C ALA A 233 9.73 -17.48 -12.77
N PHE A 234 9.82 -18.09 -13.96
CA PHE A 234 8.71 -18.17 -14.89
C PHE A 234 7.49 -18.87 -14.28
N LYS A 235 7.68 -20.02 -13.62
CA LYS A 235 6.59 -20.73 -12.92
C LYS A 235 5.97 -19.90 -11.78
N ALA A 236 6.75 -19.10 -11.06
CA ALA A 236 6.23 -18.21 -10.01
C ALA A 236 5.39 -17.08 -10.61
N LEU A 237 5.91 -16.41 -11.64
CA LEU A 237 5.20 -15.36 -12.36
C LEU A 237 3.91 -15.89 -12.99
N LEU A 238 3.94 -17.07 -13.60
CA LEU A 238 2.76 -17.69 -14.20
C LEU A 238 1.68 -17.98 -13.15
N ARG A 239 2.04 -18.56 -12.00
CA ARG A 239 1.06 -18.80 -10.91
C ARG A 239 0.47 -17.49 -10.37
N ILE A 240 1.29 -16.45 -10.22
CA ILE A 240 0.82 -15.12 -9.82
C ILE A 240 -0.13 -14.55 -10.87
N ALA A 241 0.21 -14.62 -12.16
CA ALA A 241 -0.62 -14.12 -13.25
C ALA A 241 -1.96 -14.84 -13.32
N VAL A 242 -1.95 -16.18 -13.23
CA VAL A 242 -3.17 -17.01 -13.24
C VAL A 242 -4.06 -16.73 -12.02
N ALA A 243 -3.49 -16.52 -10.84
CA ALA A 243 -4.28 -16.17 -9.65
C ALA A 243 -4.80 -14.73 -9.69
N THR A 244 -3.98 -13.78 -10.17
CA THR A 244 -4.27 -12.34 -10.09
C THR A 244 -5.22 -11.89 -11.20
N GLY A 245 -5.02 -12.34 -12.44
CA GLY A 245 -5.75 -11.88 -13.62
C GLY A 245 -7.28 -11.98 -13.47
N PRO A 246 -7.83 -13.17 -13.22
CA PRO A 246 -9.27 -13.35 -13.02
C PRO A 246 -9.82 -12.52 -11.86
N ALA A 247 -9.06 -12.39 -10.77
CA ALA A 247 -9.47 -11.64 -9.58
C ALA A 247 -9.55 -10.11 -9.80
N GLN A 248 -9.01 -9.59 -10.91
CA GLN A 248 -9.07 -8.17 -11.28
C GLN A 248 -10.15 -7.82 -12.31
N LEU A 249 -10.84 -8.82 -12.88
CA LEU A 249 -11.82 -8.60 -13.95
C LEU A 249 -12.95 -7.66 -13.53
N TRP A 250 -13.31 -7.66 -12.24
CA TRP A 250 -14.39 -6.83 -11.71
C TRP A 250 -14.15 -5.34 -11.96
N TRP A 251 -12.96 -4.80 -11.71
CA TRP A 251 -12.68 -3.37 -11.93
C TRP A 251 -12.15 -3.09 -13.35
N LEU A 252 -11.45 -4.06 -13.97
CA LEU A 252 -10.97 -3.93 -15.35
C LEU A 252 -12.12 -3.74 -16.34
N SER A 253 -13.26 -4.40 -16.11
CA SER A 253 -14.46 -4.22 -16.93
C SER A 253 -15.03 -2.80 -16.84
N GLY A 254 -15.03 -2.21 -15.64
CA GLY A 254 -15.44 -0.82 -15.44
C GLY A 254 -14.44 0.16 -16.06
N LEU A 255 -13.14 -0.09 -15.90
CA LEU A 255 -12.10 0.72 -16.55
C LEU A 255 -12.23 0.69 -18.08
N TYR A 256 -12.46 -0.49 -18.67
CA TYR A 256 -12.68 -0.63 -20.10
C TYR A 256 -13.89 0.18 -20.57
N THR A 257 -15.03 0.03 -19.88
CA THR A 257 -16.26 0.78 -20.19
C THR A 257 -16.04 2.28 -20.06
N GLN A 258 -15.39 2.73 -18.99
CA GLN A 258 -15.06 4.13 -18.76
C GLN A 258 -14.13 4.68 -19.84
N GLY A 259 -13.08 3.95 -20.23
CA GLY A 259 -12.13 4.37 -21.25
C GLY A 259 -12.73 4.49 -22.65
N LYS A 260 -13.77 3.69 -22.95
CA LYS A 260 -14.42 3.67 -24.27
C LYS A 260 -15.60 4.64 -24.39
N PHE A 261 -16.37 4.81 -23.32
CA PHE A 261 -17.65 5.54 -23.35
C PHE A 261 -17.72 6.71 -22.37
N GLY A 262 -16.73 6.85 -21.48
CA GLY A 262 -16.66 7.94 -20.53
C GLY A 262 -16.17 9.24 -21.15
N LEU A 263 -16.41 10.34 -20.45
CA LEU A 263 -15.83 11.63 -20.81
C LEU A 263 -14.30 11.58 -20.63
N PRO A 264 -13.52 12.26 -21.50
CA PRO A 264 -12.08 12.34 -21.38
C PRO A 264 -11.70 13.32 -20.27
N ILE A 265 -12.04 13.00 -19.02
CA ILE A 265 -11.96 13.91 -17.86
C ILE A 265 -10.57 14.52 -17.72
N LEU A 266 -9.50 13.75 -17.91
CA LEU A 266 -8.13 14.26 -17.83
C LEU A 266 -7.87 15.41 -18.82
N GLN A 267 -8.36 15.30 -20.06
CA GLN A 267 -8.21 16.36 -21.06
C GLN A 267 -9.06 17.60 -20.75
N LEU A 268 -10.12 17.43 -19.95
CA LEU A 268 -11.07 18.49 -19.60
C LEU A 268 -10.72 19.20 -18.28
N THR A 269 -9.90 18.59 -17.42
CA THR A 269 -9.67 19.06 -16.05
C THR A 269 -8.21 19.38 -15.77
N GLU A 270 -7.26 18.80 -16.51
CA GLU A 270 -5.84 18.88 -16.20
C GLU A 270 -5.00 19.06 -17.49
N THR A 271 -3.83 19.71 -17.39
CA THR A 271 -2.85 19.72 -18.47
C THR A 271 -1.67 18.83 -18.12
N VAL A 272 -1.07 18.17 -19.11
CA VAL A 272 0.13 17.34 -18.91
C VAL A 272 1.25 18.17 -18.28
N GLU A 273 1.39 19.42 -18.69
CA GLU A 273 2.38 20.35 -18.14
C GLU A 273 2.17 20.56 -16.63
N THR A 274 0.96 20.93 -16.20
CA THR A 274 0.65 21.16 -14.77
C THR A 274 0.87 19.92 -13.93
N VAL A 275 0.51 18.74 -14.44
CA VAL A 275 0.69 17.47 -13.71
C VAL A 275 2.16 17.07 -13.60
N ALA A 276 2.99 17.40 -14.61
CA ALA A 276 4.40 17.03 -14.66
C ALA A 276 5.35 18.02 -13.96
N GLN A 277 4.96 19.28 -13.79
CA GLN A 277 5.82 20.36 -13.27
C GLN A 277 6.51 20.05 -11.94
N THR A 278 5.90 19.24 -11.07
CA THR A 278 6.46 18.90 -9.74
C THR A 278 7.11 17.52 -9.69
N SER A 279 7.02 16.75 -10.78
CA SER A 279 7.63 15.42 -10.92
C SER A 279 9.14 15.51 -11.14
N THR A 280 9.84 16.35 -10.38
CA THR A 280 11.28 16.52 -10.45
C THR A 280 11.99 15.48 -9.58
N ALA A 281 13.22 15.10 -9.94
CA ALA A 281 13.97 14.08 -9.19
C ALA A 281 14.09 14.38 -7.68
N PRO A 282 14.42 15.62 -7.24
CA PRO A 282 14.51 15.93 -5.80
C PRO A 282 13.17 15.76 -5.08
N GLU A 283 12.08 16.19 -5.70
CA GLU A 283 10.73 16.12 -5.13
C GLU A 283 10.21 14.69 -5.02
N VAL A 284 10.42 13.90 -6.08
CA VAL A 284 10.09 12.47 -6.07
C VAL A 284 10.92 11.73 -5.01
N LEU A 285 12.23 12.01 -4.89
CA LEU A 285 13.11 11.36 -3.91
C LEU A 285 12.69 11.60 -2.46
N ARG A 286 12.24 12.82 -2.13
CA ARG A 286 11.75 13.14 -0.78
C ARG A 286 10.29 12.74 -0.54
N GLY A 287 9.64 12.13 -1.53
CA GLY A 287 8.27 11.63 -1.44
C GLY A 287 7.19 12.69 -1.62
N LEU A 288 7.52 13.85 -2.19
CA LEU A 288 6.61 14.99 -2.35
C LEU A 288 6.47 15.44 -3.81
N GLY A 289 6.73 14.57 -4.79
CA GLY A 289 6.59 14.87 -6.22
C GLY A 289 5.15 15.05 -6.74
N TYR A 290 4.13 14.95 -5.88
CA TYR A 290 2.74 15.04 -6.30
C TYR A 290 2.30 16.50 -6.52
N TRP A 291 1.92 16.85 -7.74
CA TRP A 291 1.64 18.23 -8.17
C TRP A 291 0.54 18.92 -7.37
N TYR A 292 -0.48 18.17 -6.95
CA TYR A 292 -1.57 18.70 -6.16
C TYR A 292 -1.11 19.28 -4.81
N PHE A 293 -0.01 18.77 -4.26
CA PHE A 293 0.59 19.27 -3.03
C PHE A 293 1.08 20.71 -3.14
N TYR A 294 1.31 21.20 -4.37
CA TYR A 294 1.79 22.55 -4.68
C TYR A 294 0.70 23.48 -5.20
N GLY A 295 -0.49 22.97 -5.49
CA GLY A 295 -1.60 23.75 -6.04
C GLY A 295 -2.16 24.75 -5.02
N LYS A 296 -2.59 25.91 -5.51
CA LYS A 296 -3.11 27.03 -4.71
C LYS A 296 -4.23 27.74 -5.45
N ASP A 297 -5.26 28.16 -4.71
CA ASP A 297 -6.28 29.10 -5.17
C ASP A 297 -6.15 30.40 -4.37
N GLY A 298 -5.70 31.47 -5.05
CA GLY A 298 -5.38 32.73 -4.38
C GLY A 298 -4.25 32.56 -3.35
N LEU A 299 -4.52 32.89 -2.09
CA LEU A 299 -3.55 32.79 -0.99
C LEU A 299 -3.56 31.42 -0.29
N ALA A 300 -4.56 30.57 -0.54
CA ALA A 300 -4.73 29.29 0.13
C ALA A 300 -4.19 28.14 -0.74
N GLY A 301 -3.38 27.26 -0.14
CA GLY A 301 -2.99 26.00 -0.78
C GLY A 301 -4.15 25.01 -0.76
N TRP A 302 -4.23 24.16 -1.79
CA TRP A 302 -5.23 23.09 -1.83
C TRP A 302 -5.03 22.04 -0.72
N THR A 303 -3.80 21.94 -0.21
CA THR A 303 -3.44 21.12 0.95
C THR A 303 -2.84 22.03 2.02
N GLU A 304 -3.45 22.08 3.21
CA GLU A 304 -3.01 22.97 4.31
C GLU A 304 -1.56 22.72 4.72
N SER A 305 -1.12 21.46 4.74
CA SER A 305 0.26 21.09 5.08
C SER A 305 1.27 21.49 3.99
N GLY A 306 0.83 21.70 2.73
CA GLY A 306 1.70 21.98 1.59
C GLY A 306 2.61 23.18 1.82
N GLY A 307 2.09 24.27 2.40
CA GLY A 307 2.87 25.47 2.69
C GLY A 307 4.05 25.18 3.62
N LEU A 308 3.84 24.42 4.69
CA LEU A 308 4.87 24.13 5.69
C LEU A 308 6.04 23.34 5.07
N TYR A 309 5.76 22.35 4.22
CA TYR A 309 6.78 21.48 3.60
C TYR A 309 7.49 22.06 2.38
N THR A 310 7.01 23.20 1.87
CA THR A 310 7.54 23.87 0.67
C THR A 310 8.21 25.20 0.97
N THR A 311 7.85 25.87 2.07
CA THR A 311 8.38 27.20 2.43
C THR A 311 9.29 27.21 3.64
N SER A 312 9.15 26.25 4.57
CA SER A 312 10.03 26.16 5.74
C SER A 312 11.33 25.47 5.38
N LEU A 313 12.45 26.20 5.50
CA LEU A 313 13.80 25.65 5.28
C LEU A 313 14.09 24.44 6.17
N VAL A 314 13.58 24.44 7.40
CA VAL A 314 13.75 23.32 8.34
C VAL A 314 13.03 22.08 7.82
N MET A 315 11.78 22.22 7.37
CA MET A 315 11.01 21.08 6.86
C MET A 315 11.57 20.57 5.54
N LEU A 316 12.00 21.47 4.65
CA LEU A 316 12.73 21.11 3.44
C LEU A 316 13.95 20.26 3.79
N ALA A 317 14.84 20.76 4.65
CA ALA A 317 16.04 20.02 5.08
C ALA A 317 15.69 18.65 5.66
N LEU A 318 14.70 18.58 6.57
CA LEU A 318 14.25 17.33 7.17
C LEU A 318 13.75 16.32 6.13
N THR A 319 12.95 16.75 5.15
CA THR A 319 12.46 15.83 4.10
C THR A 319 13.58 15.24 3.24
N PHE A 320 14.70 15.96 3.07
CA PHE A 320 15.87 15.43 2.36
C PHE A 320 16.77 14.51 3.19
N THR A 321 16.69 14.54 4.53
CA THR A 321 17.48 13.63 5.36
C THR A 321 17.18 12.17 5.08
N LEU A 322 15.92 11.83 4.83
CA LEU A 322 15.48 10.48 4.55
C LEU A 322 16.12 9.89 3.26
N PRO A 323 15.95 10.49 2.07
CA PRO A 323 16.61 10.00 0.87
C PRO A 323 18.14 10.03 0.99
N LEU A 324 18.72 11.02 1.65
CA LEU A 324 20.18 11.08 1.88
C LEU A 324 20.67 9.88 2.70
N PHE A 325 20.04 9.57 3.83
CA PHE A 325 20.41 8.39 4.62
C PHE A 325 20.15 7.08 3.89
N GLY A 326 19.09 7.01 3.07
CA GLY A 326 18.84 5.87 2.19
C GLY A 326 19.97 5.63 1.19
N LEU A 327 20.43 6.69 0.52
CA LEU A 327 21.54 6.63 -0.44
C LEU A 327 22.88 6.34 0.24
N LEU A 328 23.18 6.98 1.38
CA LEU A 328 24.36 6.67 2.20
C LEU A 328 24.34 5.20 2.64
N GLY A 329 23.19 4.70 3.10
CA GLY A 329 23.02 3.29 3.44
C GLY A 329 23.28 2.37 2.25
N ALA A 330 22.83 2.73 1.05
CA ALA A 330 23.09 1.95 -0.16
C ALA A 330 24.58 1.86 -0.52
N VAL A 331 25.34 2.94 -0.29
CA VAL A 331 26.79 3.00 -0.54
C VAL A 331 27.58 2.26 0.55
N LEU A 332 27.24 2.51 1.82
CA LEU A 332 28.05 2.06 2.96
C LEU A 332 27.78 0.60 3.34
N THR A 333 26.58 0.07 3.09
CA THR A 333 26.23 -1.30 3.50
C THR A 333 26.59 -2.34 2.43
N ARG A 334 27.09 -3.49 2.86
CA ARG A 334 27.38 -4.65 2.00
C ARG A 334 26.32 -5.73 2.14
N TRP A 335 25.09 -5.40 1.77
CA TRP A 335 23.94 -6.32 1.84
C TRP A 335 23.53 -6.85 0.46
N LYS A 336 23.22 -8.15 0.39
CA LYS A 336 22.88 -8.87 -0.86
C LYS A 336 21.77 -8.20 -1.68
N TYR A 337 20.74 -7.67 -1.03
CA TYR A 337 19.61 -7.04 -1.71
C TYR A 337 19.72 -5.53 -1.86
N ARG A 338 20.84 -4.89 -1.47
CA ARG A 338 21.01 -3.43 -1.59
C ARG A 338 20.76 -2.96 -3.03
N ALA A 339 21.28 -3.71 -4.01
CA ALA A 339 21.18 -3.37 -5.43
C ALA A 339 19.72 -3.42 -5.91
N TYR A 340 18.89 -4.32 -5.36
CA TYR A 340 17.46 -4.38 -5.69
C TYR A 340 16.74 -3.10 -5.25
N PHE A 341 16.96 -2.64 -4.01
CA PHE A 341 16.32 -1.40 -3.53
C PHE A 341 16.84 -0.15 -4.27
N VAL A 342 18.13 -0.12 -4.64
CA VAL A 342 18.67 0.93 -5.53
C VAL A 342 17.98 0.88 -6.90
N SER A 343 17.78 -0.30 -7.48
CA SER A 343 17.04 -0.45 -8.73
C SER A 343 15.59 0.02 -8.60
N LEU A 344 14.92 -0.21 -7.46
CA LEU A 344 13.58 0.35 -7.22
C LEU A 344 13.58 1.88 -7.23
N ILE A 345 14.58 2.52 -6.62
CA ILE A 345 14.72 3.98 -6.64
C ILE A 345 14.93 4.47 -8.07
N VAL A 346 15.87 3.87 -8.80
CA VAL A 346 16.20 4.29 -10.18
C VAL A 346 15.01 4.10 -11.12
N VAL A 347 14.39 2.92 -11.12
CA VAL A 347 13.22 2.64 -11.96
C VAL A 347 12.06 3.55 -11.55
N GLY A 348 11.82 3.73 -10.25
CA GLY A 348 10.81 4.64 -9.73
C GLY A 348 11.01 6.08 -10.21
N LEU A 349 12.25 6.59 -10.16
CA LEU A 349 12.57 7.94 -10.64
C LEU A 349 12.34 8.09 -12.14
N VAL A 350 12.76 7.12 -12.95
CA VAL A 350 12.55 7.15 -14.41
C VAL A 350 11.07 7.25 -14.75
N PHE A 351 10.23 6.42 -14.11
CA PHE A 351 8.79 6.45 -14.37
C PHE A 351 8.08 7.65 -13.75
N ALA A 352 8.53 8.14 -12.60
CA ALA A 352 7.91 9.26 -11.93
C ALA A 352 8.18 10.59 -12.63
N ILE A 353 9.41 10.78 -13.13
CA ILE A 353 9.79 12.03 -13.79
C ILE A 353 9.11 12.11 -15.15
N GLY A 354 9.15 11.02 -15.94
CA GLY A 354 8.61 11.00 -17.30
C GLY A 354 9.35 12.00 -18.19
N THR A 355 10.18 11.51 -19.10
CA THR A 355 10.83 12.38 -20.10
C THR A 355 9.83 12.94 -21.09
#